data_AF-A0A4P2R615-F1
#
_entry.id   AF-A0A4P2R615-F1
#
_cell.length_a   1.000
_cell.length_b   1.000
_cell.length_c   1.000
_cell.angle_alpha   90.00
_cell.angle_beta   90.00
_cell.angle_gamma   90.00
#
_symmetry.space_group_name_H-M   'P 1'
#
loop_
_entity.id
_entity.type
_entity.pdbx_description
1 polymer ?
#
loop_
_entity_poly.entity_id
_entity_poly.type
_entity_poly.pdbx_seq_one_letter_code
_entity_poly.pdbx_strand_id
1 'polypeptide(L)' 'MHSSIRFVTPDDRHRGRDGALLAARHALYQRARRKTPLRWTGQTRNWTPVGPVTLNPHTHEAQAAIRT' A
#
# COMPACT_ATOMS: atom_id res chain seq x y z
N MET A 1 -4.54 -14.24 0.78
CA MET A 1 -5.17 -12.90 0.95
C MET A 1 -4.05 -11.91 1.27
N HIS A 2 -3.80 -10.88 0.44
CA HIS A 2 -2.65 -9.94 0.56
C HIS A 2 -3.09 -8.46 0.50
N SER A 3 -4.32 -8.17 0.96
CA SER A 3 -4.90 -6.82 0.86
C SER A 3 -4.13 -5.78 1.68
N SER A 4 -3.57 -6.17 2.84
CA SER A 4 -2.76 -5.30 3.71
C SER A 4 -1.54 -4.72 2.99
N ILE A 5 -0.92 -5.52 2.11
CA ILE A 5 0.23 -5.14 1.29
C ILE A 5 -0.18 -4.76 -0.14
N ARG A 6 -1.38 -4.17 -0.32
CA ARG A 6 -1.89 -3.68 -1.62
C ARG A 6 -1.79 -4.71 -2.75
N PHE A 7 -2.00 -6.00 -2.44
CA PHE A 7 -1.93 -7.08 -3.43
C PHE A 7 -0.56 -7.16 -4.14
N VAL A 8 0.51 -6.80 -3.43
CA VAL A 8 1.88 -7.19 -3.78
C VAL A 8 2.13 -8.56 -3.13
N THR A 9 3.03 -9.38 -3.68
CA THR A 9 3.42 -10.60 -2.97
C THR A 9 4.32 -10.25 -1.77
N PRO A 10 4.31 -11.04 -0.69
CA PRO A 10 5.25 -10.84 0.41
C PRO A 10 6.71 -10.84 -0.07
N ASP A 11 7.02 -11.68 -1.05
CA ASP A 11 8.32 -11.81 -1.69
C ASP A 11 8.76 -10.54 -2.45
N ASP A 12 7.86 -9.93 -3.23
CA ASP A 12 8.12 -8.65 -3.89
C ASP A 12 8.37 -7.54 -2.89
N ARG A 13 7.58 -7.50 -1.82
CA ARG A 13 7.76 -6.52 -0.74
C ARG A 13 9.09 -6.74 -0.02
N HIS A 14 9.44 -7.99 0.27
CA HIS A 14 10.69 -8.32 0.94
C HIS A 14 11.91 -7.92 0.11
N ARG A 15 11.81 -7.99 -1.22
CA ARG A 15 12.84 -7.50 -2.16
C ARG A 15 12.71 -6.02 -2.53
N GLY A 16 11.80 -5.26 -1.92
CA GLY A 16 11.60 -3.84 -2.21
C GLY A 16 11.05 -3.53 -3.62
N ARG A 17 10.48 -4.52 -4.32
CA ARG A 17 9.91 -4.36 -5.66
C ARG A 17 8.50 -3.78 -5.64
N ASP A 18 7.89 -3.66 -4.46
CA ASP A 18 6.51 -3.21 -4.28
C ASP A 18 6.28 -1.78 -4.79
N GLY A 19 7.24 -0.87 -4.59
CA GLY A 19 7.16 0.51 -5.08
C GLY A 19 6.95 0.59 -6.60
N ALA A 20 7.84 -0.04 -7.37
CA ALA A 20 7.76 -0.03 -8.82
C ALA A 20 6.50 -0.75 -9.35
N LEU A 21 6.14 -1.89 -8.75
CA LEU A 21 4.95 -2.65 -9.14
C LEU A 21 3.66 -1.83 -8.92
N LEU A 22 3.56 -1.16 -7.77
CA LEU A 22 2.40 -0.37 -7.43
C LEU A 22 2.28 0.90 -8.28
N ALA A 23 3.40 1.56 -8.60
CA ALA A 23 3.41 2.70 -9.52
C ALA A 23 2.92 2.32 -10.92
N ALA A 24 3.43 1.20 -11.46
CA ALA A 24 2.98 0.69 -12.76
C ALA A 24 1.49 0.35 -12.77
N ARG A 25 1.00 -0.27 -11.68
CA ARG A 25 -0.42 -0.60 -11.53
C ARG A 25 -1.29 0.65 -11.43
N HIS A 26 -0.83 1.68 -10.71
CA HIS A 26 -1.54 2.95 -10.63
C HIS A 26 -1.69 3.59 -12.01
N ALA A 27 -0.60 3.67 -12.79
CA ALA A 27 -0.64 4.21 -14.14
C ALA A 27 -1.61 3.45 -15.06
N LEU A 28 -1.61 2.12 -14.99
CA LEU A 28 -2.53 1.27 -15.75
C LEU A 28 -3.99 1.55 -15.39
N TYR A 29 -4.32 1.60 -14.10
CA TYR A 29 -5.68 1.85 -13.63
C TYR A 29 -6.15 3.27 -13.97
N GLN A 30 -5.26 4.26 -13.92
CA GLN A 30 -5.57 5.61 -14.34
C GLN A 30 -5.87 5.67 -15.84
N ARG A 31 -5.10 4.96 -16.67
CA ARG A 31 -5.37 4.85 -18.12
C ARG A 31 -6.72 4.17 -18.38
N ALA A 32 -7.01 3.07 -17.68
CA ALA A 32 -8.28 2.36 -17.81
C ALA A 32 -9.47 3.25 -17.40
N ARG A 33 -9.34 4.02 -16.33
CA ARG A 33 -10.36 4.98 -15.89
C ARG A 33 -10.62 6.06 -16.92
N ARG A 34 -9.57 6.65 -17.51
CA ARG A 34 -9.71 7.64 -18.59
C ARG A 34 -10.40 7.06 -19.83
N LYS A 35 -10.19 5.78 -20.13
CA LYS A 35 -10.78 5.12 -21.31
C LYS A 35 -12.28 4.89 -21.16
N THR A 36 -12.76 4.51 -19.97
CA THR A 36 -14.17 4.15 -19.74
C THR A 36 -14.74 4.78 -18.47
N PRO A 37 -14.83 6.13 -18.38
CA PRO A 37 -15.17 6.82 -17.14
C PRO A 37 -16.51 6.38 -16.53
N LEU A 38 -17.53 6.07 -17.35
CA LEU A 38 -18.84 5.58 -16.90
C LEU A 38 -18.79 4.30 -16.05
N ARG A 39 -17.75 3.47 -16.22
CA ARG A 39 -17.55 2.26 -15.42
C ARG A 39 -17.06 2.57 -13.99
N TRP A 40 -16.50 3.76 -13.76
CA TRP A 40 -15.83 4.10 -12.52
C TRP A 40 -16.65 5.14 -11.76
N THR A 41 -17.09 4.80 -10.56
CA THR A 41 -17.84 5.72 -9.68
C THR A 41 -16.94 6.68 -8.88
N GLY A 42 -15.61 6.49 -8.94
CA GLY A 42 -14.69 7.30 -8.15
C GLY A 42 -13.21 7.09 -8.47
N GLN A 43 -12.37 7.33 -7.46
CA GLN A 43 -10.92 7.21 -7.61
C GLN A 43 -10.48 5.76 -7.83
N THR A 44 -9.31 5.59 -8.46
CA THR A 44 -8.68 4.26 -8.50
C THR A 44 -8.31 3.82 -7.09
N ARG A 45 -8.15 2.52 -6.89
CA ARG A 45 -7.71 1.97 -5.60
C ARG A 45 -6.41 2.63 -5.11
N ASN A 46 -6.22 2.63 -3.80
CA ASN A 46 -4.97 3.09 -3.19
C ASN A 46 -3.81 2.17 -3.60
N TRP A 47 -2.89 2.73 -4.38
CA TRP A 47 -1.67 2.08 -4.85
C TRP A 47 -0.42 2.69 -4.21
N THR A 48 -0.52 3.39 -3.08
CA THR A 48 0.68 3.83 -2.35
C THR A 48 1.35 2.64 -1.66
N PRO A 49 2.69 2.54 -1.65
CA PRO A 49 3.39 1.50 -0.90
C PRO A 49 3.04 1.52 0.59
N VAL A 50 3.10 0.36 1.27
CA VAL A 50 3.01 0.35 2.74
C VAL A 50 4.35 0.78 3.27
N GLY A 51 4.37 1.72 4.21
CA GLY A 51 5.59 2.06 4.95
C GLY A 51 6.15 0.87 5.74
N PRO A 52 7.37 1.00 6.28
CA PRO A 52 7.93 -0.01 7.17
C PRO A 52 7.03 -0.19 8.41
N VAL A 53 6.99 -1.43 8.93
CA VAL A 53 6.32 -1.75 10.19
C VAL A 53 7.36 -2.39 11.09
N THR A 54 7.46 -1.90 12.32
CA THR A 54 8.34 -2.44 13.37
C THR A 54 7.53 -3.35 14.28
N LEU A 55 8.02 -4.59 14.50
CA LEU A 55 7.45 -5.48 15.50
C LEU A 55 7.96 -5.02 16.88
N ASN A 56 7.08 -4.51 17.73
CA ASN A 56 7.38 -3.93 19.05
C ASN A 56 8.36 -2.74 19.01
N PRO A 57 7.87 -1.49 19.16
CA PRO A 57 8.78 -0.35 19.30
C PRO A 57 9.65 -0.54 20.56
N HIS A 58 10.98 -0.63 20.39
CA HIS A 58 11.94 -0.76 21.50
C HIS A 58 12.25 0.57 22.22
N THR A 59 11.45 1.61 22.01
CA THR A 59 11.67 2.92 22.60
C THR A 59 10.78 3.09 23.82
N HIS A 60 11.39 3.55 24.92
CA HIS A 60 10.75 3.93 26.18
C HIS A 60 9.47 4.79 26.02
N GLU A 61 9.31 5.45 24.87
CA GLU A 61 8.15 6.28 24.51
C GLU A 61 6.85 5.47 24.30
N ALA A 62 6.93 4.23 23.82
CA ALA A 62 5.74 3.41 23.57
C ALA A 62 5.07 2.90 24.87
N GLN A 63 5.82 2.82 25.98
CA GLN A 63 5.26 2.44 27.29
C GLN A 63 4.51 3.59 27.98
N ALA A 64 4.83 4.85 27.67
CA ALA A 64 4.19 6.01 28.25
C ALA A 64 2.76 6.23 27.71
N ALA A 65 2.50 5.88 26.46
CA ALA A 65 1.19 6.05 25.81
C ALA A 65 0.13 4.99 26.19
N ILE A 66 0.52 3.94 26.94
CA ILE A 66 -0.37 2.82 27.31
C ILE A 66 -0.91 2.96 28.76
N ARG A 67 -0.46 3.98 29.51
CA ARG A 67 -0.83 4.21 30.92
C ARG A 67 -1.58 5.54 31.15
N THR A 68 -2.54 5.87 30.30
CA THR A 68 -3.51 6.96 30.54
C THR A 68 -4.89 6.47 30.14
#